data_AF-A0A6I9WFE7-F1
#
_entry.id   AF-A0A6I9WFE7-F1
#
_cell.length_a   1.000
_cell.length_b   1.000
_cell.length_c   1.000
_cell.angle_alpha   90.00
_cell.angle_beta   90.00
_cell.angle_gamma   90.00
#
_symmetry.space_group_name_H-M   'P 1'
#
loop_
_entity.id
_entity.type
_entity.pdbx_description
1 polymer ?
#
loop_
_entity_poly.entity_id
_entity_poly.type
_entity_poly.pdbx_seq_one_letter_code
_entity_poly.pdbx_strand_id
1 'polypeptide(L)'
;MKVMSDHRFSILVGCLNWLIFFVGSTIIHENTTEVDIAPRILSRHKRYLIFPQGSNFQLVYCLTIGAYGRDGDLVLGLTAALAWELPNKVDSKISNLLQRRSRSVVYPKMEAFLQSAGLDGRSCVMRALCEAGQRDSSRVGTGSFIQELLHAIFTLPKDGTRFERSEDRAYDRAYETGGNCERLYPTCRHSIYDVDF
;
A
#
# COMPACT_ATOMS: atom_id res chain seq x y z
N MET A 1 21.25 -80.60 9.65
CA MET A 1 20.95 -79.48 10.57
C MET A 1 20.20 -78.42 9.76
N LYS A 2 19.03 -77.99 10.24
CA LYS A 2 17.90 -77.40 9.49
C LYS A 2 18.18 -75.97 9.00
N VAL A 3 18.00 -75.72 7.71
CA VAL A 3 17.72 -74.40 7.13
C VAL A 3 16.22 -74.30 6.94
N MET A 4 15.49 -73.70 7.90
CA MET A 4 14.06 -73.41 7.76
C MET A 4 13.60 -72.43 8.86
N SER A 5 14.06 -71.18 8.85
CA SER A 5 13.57 -70.16 9.80
C SER A 5 13.71 -68.69 9.37
N ASP A 6 13.96 -68.37 8.09
CA ASP A 6 14.13 -66.95 7.68
C ASP A 6 12.86 -66.31 7.10
N HIS A 7 11.92 -67.11 6.58
CA HIS A 7 10.72 -66.57 5.91
C HIS A 7 9.65 -66.06 6.90
N ARG A 8 9.59 -66.61 8.11
CA ARG A 8 8.62 -66.19 9.14
C ARG A 8 8.96 -64.82 9.75
N PHE A 9 10.26 -64.47 9.81
CA PHE A 9 10.72 -63.21 10.39
C PHE A 9 10.44 -62.02 9.47
N SER A 10 10.60 -62.19 8.16
CA SER A 10 10.33 -61.14 7.17
C SER A 10 8.84 -60.80 7.07
N ILE A 11 7.95 -61.81 7.16
CA ILE A 11 6.50 -61.60 7.18
C ILE A 11 6.06 -60.89 8.47
N LEU A 12 6.65 -61.24 9.62
CA LEU A 12 6.31 -60.62 10.90
C LEU A 12 6.71 -59.13 10.96
N VAL A 13 7.88 -58.78 10.41
CA VAL A 13 8.35 -57.39 10.30
C VAL A 13 7.49 -56.61 9.30
N GLY A 14 7.08 -57.22 8.18
CA GLY A 14 6.14 -56.63 7.23
C GLY A 14 4.77 -56.34 7.85
N CYS A 15 4.22 -57.29 8.60
CA CYS A 15 2.93 -57.11 9.30
C CYS A 15 3.00 -56.06 10.41
N LEU A 16 4.09 -55.98 11.18
CA LEU A 16 4.26 -54.93 12.18
C LEU A 16 4.35 -53.54 11.55
N ASN A 17 5.07 -53.41 10.43
CA ASN A 17 5.19 -52.12 9.74
C ASN A 17 3.87 -51.70 9.08
N TRP A 18 3.09 -52.66 8.58
CA TRP A 18 1.76 -52.41 8.00
C TRP A 18 0.72 -52.05 9.08
N LEU A 19 0.80 -52.66 10.26
CA LEU A 19 -0.01 -52.29 11.43
C LEU A 19 0.32 -50.88 11.95
N ILE A 20 1.59 -50.49 11.94
CA ILE A 20 1.99 -49.11 12.29
C ILE A 20 1.44 -48.10 11.27
N PHE A 21 1.44 -48.44 9.97
CA PHE A 21 0.84 -47.60 8.91
C PHE A 21 -0.69 -47.46 9.05
N PHE A 22 -1.39 -48.52 9.47
CA PHE A 22 -2.85 -48.49 9.65
C PHE A 22 -3.29 -47.78 10.94
N VAL A 23 -2.57 -47.96 12.06
CA VAL A 23 -2.89 -47.26 13.31
C VAL A 23 -2.57 -45.75 13.23
N GLY A 24 -1.52 -45.37 12.48
CA GLY A 24 -1.24 -43.96 12.18
C GLY A 24 -2.33 -43.27 11.37
N SER A 25 -3.13 -44.03 10.61
CA SER A 25 -4.22 -43.50 9.79
C SER A 25 -5.54 -43.34 10.55
N THR A 26 -5.66 -43.89 11.76
CA THR A 26 -6.89 -43.84 12.58
C THR A 26 -6.82 -42.88 13.79
N ILE A 27 -5.69 -42.19 14.03
CA ILE A 27 -5.53 -41.26 15.16
C ILE A 27 -5.61 -39.77 14.75
N ILE A 28 -5.92 -39.45 13.49
CA ILE A 28 -6.35 -38.09 13.12
C ILE A 28 -7.83 -38.13 12.73
N HIS A 29 -8.68 -38.43 13.71
CA HIS A 29 -10.05 -37.90 13.71
C HIS A 29 -10.09 -36.88 14.84
N GLU A 30 -9.35 -35.77 14.66
CA GLU A 30 -9.56 -34.59 15.48
C GLU A 30 -10.97 -34.09 15.14
N ASN A 31 -11.85 -34.28 16.12
CA ASN A 31 -13.19 -33.75 16.20
C ASN A 31 -13.08 -32.22 16.19
N THR A 32 -12.88 -31.63 15.01
CA THR A 32 -12.92 -30.19 14.81
C THR A 32 -14.37 -29.81 14.83
N THR A 33 -14.85 -29.46 16.02
CA THR A 33 -15.96 -28.52 16.11
C THR A 33 -15.54 -27.29 15.30
N GLU A 34 -16.12 -27.11 14.12
CA GLU A 34 -16.13 -25.83 13.42
C GLU A 34 -16.78 -24.83 14.36
N VAL A 35 -15.97 -24.24 15.24
CA VAL A 35 -16.25 -22.91 15.73
C VAL A 35 -16.07 -22.05 14.51
N ASP A 36 -17.18 -21.62 13.92
CA ASP A 36 -17.25 -20.57 12.92
C ASP A 36 -16.68 -19.29 13.54
N ILE A 37 -15.34 -19.18 13.58
CA ILE A 37 -14.64 -17.93 13.82
C ILE A 37 -14.71 -17.20 12.48
N ALA A 38 -15.90 -16.78 12.11
CA ALA A 38 -16.05 -15.62 11.25
C ALA A 38 -15.17 -14.54 11.89
N PRO A 39 -14.12 -14.04 11.21
CA PRO A 39 -13.30 -12.99 11.79
C PRO A 39 -14.24 -11.82 12.04
N ARG A 40 -14.55 -11.58 13.32
CA ARG A 40 -15.37 -10.44 13.74
C ARG A 40 -14.58 -9.21 13.32
N ILE A 41 -14.91 -8.67 12.15
CA ILE A 41 -14.38 -7.40 11.67
C ILE A 41 -14.80 -6.38 12.72
N LEU A 42 -13.84 -5.97 13.55
CA LEU A 42 -14.04 -4.90 14.50
C LEU A 42 -14.26 -3.64 13.68
N SER A 43 -15.53 -3.28 13.49
CA SER A 43 -15.94 -2.01 12.92
C SER A 43 -15.51 -0.88 13.86
N ARG A 44 -14.25 -0.46 13.75
CA ARG A 44 -13.73 0.69 14.46
C ARG A 44 -14.27 1.94 13.77
N HIS A 45 -15.09 2.72 14.46
CA HIS A 45 -15.54 4.01 13.96
C HIS A 45 -14.33 4.92 13.70
N LYS A 46 -14.26 5.50 12.51
CA LYS A 46 -13.15 6.39 12.11
C LYS A 46 -13.17 7.63 13.00
N ARG A 47 -12.17 7.74 13.89
CA ARG A 47 -11.98 8.93 14.72
C ARG A 47 -11.23 9.96 13.91
N TYR A 48 -11.73 11.19 13.92
CA TYR A 48 -11.09 12.33 13.29
C TYR A 48 -10.51 13.22 14.38
N LEU A 49 -9.36 13.81 14.09
CA LEU A 49 -8.70 14.73 15.00
C LEU A 49 -9.24 16.13 14.70
N ILE A 50 -10.06 16.67 15.60
CA ILE A 50 -10.61 18.03 15.49
C ILE A 50 -9.66 18.96 16.19
N PHE A 51 -9.22 20.00 15.48
CA PHE A 51 -8.36 21.01 16.06
C PHE A 51 -9.20 22.16 16.66
N PRO A 52 -8.79 22.73 17.80
CA PRO A 52 -9.45 23.89 18.37
C PRO A 52 -9.34 25.09 17.43
N GLN A 53 -10.31 26.01 17.53
CA GLN A 53 -10.29 27.26 16.76
C GLN A 53 -9.00 28.05 17.01
N GLY A 54 -8.34 28.47 15.93
CA GLY A 54 -7.08 29.21 16.00
C GLY A 54 -5.81 28.34 15.97
N SER A 55 -5.92 27.02 15.82
CA SER A 55 -4.76 26.14 15.59
C SER A 55 -4.22 26.28 14.16
N ASN A 56 -2.88 26.32 14.03
CA ASN A 56 -2.17 26.40 12.74
C ASN A 56 -1.17 25.24 12.54
N PHE A 57 -0.95 24.86 11.29
CA PHE A 57 0.04 23.88 10.88
C PHE A 57 1.11 24.62 10.11
N GLN A 58 2.35 24.58 10.60
CA GLN A 58 3.46 25.33 10.03
C GLN A 58 4.57 24.37 9.59
N LEU A 59 4.93 24.45 8.31
CA LEU A 59 6.10 23.78 7.74
C LEU A 59 7.15 24.83 7.43
N VAL A 60 8.34 24.66 8.00
CA VAL A 60 9.48 25.55 7.77
C VAL A 60 10.60 24.74 7.14
N TYR A 61 10.92 25.07 5.88
CA TYR A 61 12.05 24.51 5.16
C TYR A 61 13.24 25.44 5.28
N CYS A 62 14.33 24.93 5.82
CA CYS A 62 15.59 25.65 5.94
C CYS A 62 16.63 24.96 5.05
N LEU A 63 17.20 25.71 4.11
CA LEU A 63 18.29 25.26 3.26
C LEU A 63 19.50 26.16 3.53
N THR A 64 20.63 25.58 3.89
CA THR A 64 21.89 26.30 4.06
C THR A 64 22.85 25.87 2.95
N ILE A 65 23.30 26.82 2.15
CA ILE A 65 24.29 26.58 1.10
C ILE A 65 25.60 27.23 1.56
N GLY A 66 26.62 26.41 1.78
CA GLY A 66 27.98 26.88 2.05
C GLY A 66 28.72 27.16 0.74
N ALA A 67 29.25 28.37 0.58
CA ALA A 67 30.05 28.72 -0.59
C ALA A 67 31.50 28.23 -0.41
N TYR A 68 31.87 27.12 -1.04
CA TYR A 68 33.25 26.65 -1.09
C TYR A 68 34.06 27.54 -2.05
N GLY A 69 34.91 28.43 -1.51
CA GLY A 69 35.66 29.37 -2.33
C GLY A 69 36.95 29.93 -1.73
N ARG A 70 36.95 30.47 -0.50
CA ARG A 70 38.13 31.01 0.22
C ARG A 70 37.86 31.27 1.70
N ASP A 71 38.95 31.42 2.47
CA ASP A 71 38.95 31.77 3.90
C ASP A 71 38.09 33.03 4.17
N GLY A 72 36.96 32.80 4.85
CA GLY A 72 35.89 33.79 5.04
C GLY A 72 34.56 33.26 4.50
N ASP A 73 34.15 32.08 4.96
CA ASP A 73 32.97 31.36 4.48
C ASP A 73 31.70 32.21 4.51
N LEU A 74 31.13 32.45 3.33
CA LEU A 74 29.81 33.01 3.15
C LEU A 74 28.79 31.86 3.21
N VAL A 75 27.93 31.88 4.23
CA VAL A 75 26.82 30.95 4.38
C VAL A 75 25.52 31.63 3.94
N LEU A 76 24.91 31.16 2.85
CA LEU A 76 23.60 31.63 2.43
C LEU A 76 22.52 30.73 3.06
N GLY A 77 21.66 31.30 3.88
CA GLY A 77 20.48 30.64 4.41
C GLY A 77 19.22 31.02 3.62
N LEU A 78 18.49 30.02 3.11
CA LEU A 78 17.17 30.17 2.51
C LEU A 78 16.13 29.54 3.45
N THR A 79 15.11 30.31 3.82
CA THR A 79 14.01 29.84 4.66
C THR A 79 12.67 30.03 3.94
N ALA A 80 11.89 28.97 3.86
CA ALA A 80 10.53 29.00 3.34
C ALA A 80 9.58 28.50 4.41
N ALA A 81 8.69 29.38 4.89
CA ALA A 81 7.69 29.06 5.89
C ALA A 81 6.30 29.03 5.25
N LEU A 82 5.61 27.90 5.40
CA LEU A 82 4.24 27.69 4.94
C LEU A 82 3.36 27.50 6.18
N ALA A 83 2.25 28.22 6.25
CA ALA A 83 1.30 28.12 7.35
C ALA A 83 -0.11 27.88 6.79
N TRP A 84 -0.81 26.89 7.34
CA TRP A 84 -2.19 26.59 7.02
C TRP A 84 -3.05 26.61 8.28
N GLU A 85 -4.28 27.11 8.16
CA GLU A 85 -5.29 27.01 9.21
C GLU A 85 -5.88 25.59 9.23
N LEU A 86 -6.01 24.99 10.40
CA LEU A 86 -6.56 23.65 10.49
C LEU A 86 -8.10 23.67 10.55
N PRO A 87 -8.75 22.68 9.90
CA PRO A 87 -10.20 22.59 9.91
C PRO A 87 -10.74 22.28 11.32
N ASN A 88 -11.68 23.09 11.80
CA ASN A 88 -12.37 22.92 13.09
C ASN A 88 -13.68 22.11 12.99
N LYS A 89 -14.15 21.84 11.76
CA LYS A 89 -15.39 21.13 11.45
C LYS A 89 -15.13 20.20 10.28
N VAL A 90 -15.45 18.92 10.45
CA VAL A 90 -15.31 17.90 9.40
C VAL A 90 -16.69 17.41 9.04
N ASP A 91 -17.21 17.85 7.89
CA ASP A 91 -18.30 17.15 7.23
C ASP A 91 -17.68 16.05 6.35
N SER A 92 -18.09 14.81 6.57
CA SER A 92 -17.65 13.64 5.81
C SER A 92 -17.77 13.83 4.28
N LYS A 93 -18.81 14.54 3.83
CA LYS A 93 -19.03 14.83 2.42
C LYS A 93 -18.02 15.85 1.90
N ILE A 94 -17.73 16.88 2.69
CA ILE A 94 -16.75 17.91 2.34
C ILE A 94 -15.35 17.31 2.31
N SER A 95 -14.98 16.43 3.25
CA SER A 95 -13.66 15.79 3.24
C SER A 95 -13.40 14.99 1.96
N ASN A 96 -14.40 14.24 1.49
CA ASN A 96 -14.26 13.42 0.28
C ASN A 96 -14.24 14.28 -0.99
N LEU A 97 -15.06 15.35 -1.04
CA LEU A 97 -15.06 16.32 -2.13
C LEU A 97 -13.74 17.10 -2.19
N LEU A 98 -13.22 17.55 -1.05
CA LEU A 98 -11.92 18.21 -0.97
C LEU A 98 -10.80 17.27 -1.39
N GLN A 99 -10.87 15.98 -1.03
CA GLN A 99 -9.89 14.99 -1.47
C GLN A 99 -9.89 14.76 -2.98
N ARG A 100 -11.04 14.82 -3.65
CA ARG A 100 -11.10 14.73 -5.12
C ARG A 100 -10.65 16.04 -5.77
N ARG A 101 -11.09 17.19 -5.25
CA ARG A 101 -10.67 18.50 -5.79
C ARG A 101 -9.17 18.72 -5.68
N SER A 102 -8.57 18.39 -4.54
CA SER A 102 -7.11 18.49 -4.37
C SER A 102 -6.37 17.58 -5.35
N ARG A 103 -6.81 16.33 -5.50
CA ARG A 103 -6.21 15.36 -6.44
C ARG A 103 -6.33 15.76 -7.90
N SER A 104 -7.46 16.36 -8.29
CA SER A 104 -7.65 16.92 -9.64
C SER A 104 -6.63 17.99 -10.02
N VAL A 105 -6.03 18.65 -9.02
CA VAL A 105 -4.97 19.65 -9.21
C VAL A 105 -3.58 19.03 -9.03
N VAL A 106 -3.44 18.06 -8.14
CA VAL A 106 -2.16 17.43 -7.81
C VAL A 106 -1.70 16.49 -8.93
N TYR A 107 -2.55 15.63 -9.49
CA TYR A 107 -2.12 14.65 -10.49
C TYR A 107 -1.55 15.30 -11.76
N PRO A 108 -2.18 16.31 -12.38
CA PRO A 108 -1.58 17.00 -13.52
C PRO A 108 -0.22 17.65 -13.20
N LYS A 109 -0.05 18.16 -11.98
CA LYS A 109 1.24 18.71 -11.53
C LYS A 109 2.29 17.62 -11.34
N MET A 110 1.90 16.44 -10.84
CA MET A 110 2.78 15.28 -10.73
C MET A 110 3.19 14.75 -12.10
N GLU A 111 2.25 14.69 -13.06
CA GLU A 111 2.56 14.34 -14.46
C GLU A 111 3.60 15.32 -15.02
N ALA A 112 3.39 16.62 -14.87
CA ALA A 112 4.33 17.64 -15.34
C ALA A 112 5.71 17.55 -14.65
N PHE A 113 5.73 17.29 -13.34
CA PHE A 113 6.97 17.11 -12.59
C PHE A 113 7.75 15.88 -13.07
N LEU A 114 7.09 14.73 -13.20
CA LEU A 114 7.71 13.50 -13.68
C LEU A 114 8.18 13.65 -15.13
N GLN A 115 7.43 14.38 -15.96
CA GLN A 115 7.84 14.73 -17.31
C GLN A 115 9.12 15.57 -17.33
N SER A 116 9.23 16.54 -16.42
CA SER A 116 10.44 17.36 -16.27
C SER A 116 11.65 16.56 -15.75
N ALA A 117 11.39 15.47 -15.03
CA ALA A 117 12.42 14.54 -14.57
C ALA A 117 12.86 13.52 -15.65
N GLY A 118 12.28 13.57 -16.85
CA GLY A 118 12.65 12.69 -17.98
C GLY A 118 11.89 11.37 -18.04
N LEU A 119 10.81 11.22 -17.26
CA LEU A 119 9.92 10.05 -17.30
C LEU A 119 8.67 10.36 -18.15
N ASP A 120 7.95 9.33 -18.59
CA ASP A 120 6.59 9.50 -19.12
C ASP A 120 5.63 9.75 -17.95
N GLY A 121 5.49 11.03 -17.59
CA GLY A 121 4.81 11.44 -16.36
C GLY A 121 3.35 11.00 -16.32
N ARG A 122 2.66 11.05 -17.45
CA ARG A 122 1.26 10.60 -17.56
C ARG A 122 1.15 9.11 -17.31
N SER A 123 1.96 8.30 -17.97
CA SER A 123 1.90 6.85 -17.78
C SER A 123 2.32 6.44 -16.36
N CYS A 124 3.26 7.15 -15.73
CA CYS A 124 3.65 6.87 -14.34
C CYS A 124 2.55 7.18 -13.33
N VAL A 125 1.85 8.31 -13.48
CA VAL A 125 0.70 8.63 -12.61
C VAL A 125 -0.42 7.61 -12.79
N MET A 126 -0.70 7.20 -14.04
CA MET A 126 -1.73 6.21 -14.32
C MET A 126 -1.36 4.82 -13.77
N ARG A 127 -0.08 4.43 -13.88
CA ARG A 127 0.45 3.19 -13.27
C ARG A 127 0.31 3.22 -11.75
N ALA A 128 0.69 4.32 -11.11
CA ALA A 128 0.57 4.50 -9.67
C ALA A 128 -0.88 4.39 -9.18
N LEU A 129 -1.84 4.96 -9.92
CA LEU A 129 -3.26 4.84 -9.63
C LEU A 129 -3.77 3.40 -9.75
N CYS A 130 -3.39 2.70 -10.80
CA CYS A 130 -3.72 1.30 -11.00
C CYS A 130 -3.17 0.43 -9.85
N GLU A 131 -1.89 0.63 -9.49
CA GLU A 131 -1.23 -0.10 -8.40
C GLU A 131 -1.83 0.23 -7.02
N ALA A 132 -2.29 1.47 -6.81
CA ALA A 132 -3.00 1.85 -5.59
C ALA A 132 -4.40 1.25 -5.51
N GLY A 133 -5.14 1.22 -6.63
CA GLY A 133 -6.50 0.69 -6.69
C GLY A 133 -6.58 -0.83 -6.47
N GLN A 134 -5.53 -1.56 -6.85
CA GLN A 134 -5.46 -3.01 -6.74
C GLN A 134 -4.81 -3.52 -5.44
N ARG A 135 -4.30 -2.64 -4.56
CA ARG A 135 -3.66 -3.07 -3.32
C ARG A 135 -4.69 -3.72 -2.39
N ASP A 136 -4.36 -4.91 -1.90
CA ASP A 136 -5.17 -5.58 -0.89
C ASP A 136 -5.12 -4.80 0.44
N SER A 137 -6.30 -4.60 1.03
CA SER A 137 -6.52 -4.11 2.39
C SER A 137 -5.66 -4.81 3.45
N SER A 138 -5.35 -6.09 3.30
CA SER A 138 -4.52 -6.86 4.23
C SER A 138 -3.05 -6.43 4.24
N ARG A 139 -2.59 -5.81 3.15
CA ARG A 139 -1.20 -5.35 2.96
C ARG A 139 -1.04 -3.86 3.24
N VAL A 140 -2.11 -3.14 3.57
CA VAL A 140 -2.01 -1.70 3.89
C VAL A 140 -1.37 -1.55 5.27
N GLY A 141 -0.33 -0.72 5.37
CA GLY A 141 0.45 -0.51 6.60
C GLY A 141 1.59 -1.50 6.83
N THR A 142 1.86 -2.42 5.89
CA THR A 142 3.02 -3.33 5.97
C THR A 142 4.27 -2.76 5.30
N GLY A 143 4.14 -1.71 4.50
CA GLY A 143 5.25 -1.09 3.78
C GLY A 143 6.04 -0.08 4.62
N SER A 144 7.07 0.49 4.00
CA SER A 144 7.78 1.64 4.55
C SER A 144 6.86 2.87 4.64
N PHE A 145 7.25 3.85 5.45
CA PHE A 145 6.50 5.11 5.56
C PHE A 145 6.26 5.75 4.18
N ILE A 146 7.26 5.76 3.30
CA ILE A 146 7.14 6.35 1.97
C ILE A 146 6.20 5.54 1.09
N GLN A 147 6.26 4.20 1.13
CA GLN A 147 5.33 3.36 0.37
C GLN A 147 3.87 3.61 0.78
N GLU A 148 3.60 3.72 2.08
CA GLU A 148 2.24 3.98 2.58
C GLU A 148 1.80 5.43 2.32
N LEU A 149 2.74 6.38 2.36
CA LEU A 149 2.47 7.78 1.98
C LEU A 149 2.08 7.88 0.50
N LEU A 150 2.88 7.26 -0.40
CA LEU A 150 2.58 7.23 -1.83
C LEU A 150 1.25 6.51 -2.09
N HIS A 151 1.02 5.38 -1.42
CA HIS A 151 -0.28 4.69 -1.48
C HIS A 151 -1.43 5.63 -1.11
N ALA A 152 -1.34 6.35 0.02
CA ALA A 152 -2.39 7.27 0.46
C ALA A 152 -2.64 8.45 -0.52
N ILE A 153 -1.58 8.94 -1.18
CA ILE A 153 -1.69 10.01 -2.19
C ILE A 153 -2.49 9.52 -3.40
N PHE A 154 -2.19 8.31 -3.89
CA PHE A 154 -2.83 7.74 -5.08
C PHE A 154 -4.15 6.98 -4.80
N THR A 155 -4.52 6.79 -3.53
CA THR A 155 -5.81 6.17 -3.17
C THR A 155 -7.00 7.11 -3.38
N LEU A 156 -7.96 6.69 -4.21
CA LEU A 156 -9.22 7.41 -4.45
C LEU A 156 -10.34 6.94 -3.51
N PRO A 157 -11.24 7.86 -3.07
CA PRO A 157 -12.40 7.50 -2.26
C PRO A 157 -13.39 6.65 -3.07
N LYS A 158 -13.89 5.57 -2.46
CA LYS A 158 -14.79 4.57 -3.05
C LYS A 158 -16.28 4.95 -2.99
N ASP A 159 -16.60 6.23 -2.86
CA ASP A 159 -17.98 6.72 -2.64
C ASP A 159 -18.83 6.78 -3.94
N GLY A 160 -18.33 6.23 -5.05
CA GLY A 160 -18.99 6.27 -6.36
C GLY A 160 -19.00 7.65 -7.04
N THR A 161 -18.48 8.68 -6.38
CA THR A 161 -18.26 10.01 -6.99
C THR A 161 -17.15 9.95 -8.03
N ARG A 162 -17.19 10.81 -9.05
CA ARG A 162 -16.19 10.90 -10.12
C ARG A 162 -15.62 12.30 -10.22
N PHE A 163 -14.47 12.45 -10.87
CA PHE A 163 -13.94 13.79 -11.14
C PHE A 163 -14.89 14.62 -12.01
N GLU A 164 -15.04 15.90 -11.67
CA GLU A 164 -15.91 16.85 -12.38
C GLU A 164 -15.37 17.13 -13.79
N ARG A 165 -14.06 17.38 -13.93
CA ARG A 165 -13.41 17.55 -15.24
C ARG A 165 -13.39 16.23 -16.01
N SER A 166 -13.78 16.29 -17.28
CA SER A 166 -13.78 15.14 -18.20
C SER A 166 -12.39 14.53 -18.39
N GLU A 167 -11.35 15.37 -18.43
CA GLU A 167 -9.95 14.98 -18.59
C GLU A 167 -9.47 14.09 -17.43
N ASP A 168 -9.87 14.42 -16.20
CA ASP A 168 -9.46 13.70 -14.98
C ASP A 168 -10.19 12.36 -14.80
N ARG A 169 -11.29 12.13 -15.52
CA ARG A 169 -11.98 10.82 -15.47
C ARG A 169 -11.09 9.68 -15.97
N ALA A 170 -10.01 9.98 -16.68
CA ALA A 170 -8.98 8.99 -17.00
C ALA A 170 -8.33 8.41 -15.73
N TYR A 171 -8.14 9.21 -14.68
CA TYR A 171 -7.59 8.75 -13.40
C TYR A 171 -8.54 7.82 -12.66
N ASP A 172 -9.85 8.13 -12.67
CA ASP A 172 -10.88 7.24 -12.12
C ASP A 172 -10.82 5.86 -12.81
N ARG A 173 -10.75 5.85 -14.14
CA ARG A 173 -10.63 4.61 -14.92
C ARG A 173 -9.36 3.85 -14.59
N ALA A 174 -8.20 4.52 -14.53
CA ALA A 174 -6.93 3.87 -14.21
C ALA A 174 -6.97 3.21 -12.83
N TYR A 175 -7.57 3.87 -11.84
CA TYR A 175 -7.71 3.36 -10.48
C TYR A 175 -8.69 2.16 -10.38
N GLU A 176 -9.78 2.20 -11.15
CA GLU A 176 -10.78 1.12 -11.20
C GLU A 176 -10.33 -0.07 -12.08
N THR A 177 -9.28 0.09 -12.89
CA THR A 177 -8.80 -0.94 -13.81
C THR A 177 -8.11 -2.06 -13.03
N GLY A 178 -8.63 -3.28 -13.19
CA GLY A 178 -7.98 -4.51 -12.72
C GLY A 178 -7.03 -5.09 -13.77
N GLY A 179 -6.02 -5.83 -13.32
CA GLY A 179 -5.06 -6.52 -14.18
C GLY A 179 -3.63 -6.04 -13.99
N ASN A 180 -2.70 -6.52 -14.82
CA ASN A 180 -1.28 -6.19 -14.64
C ASN A 180 -0.99 -4.73 -15.05
N CYS A 181 -0.83 -3.84 -14.06
CA CYS A 181 -0.59 -2.41 -14.25
C CYS A 181 0.69 -2.10 -15.03
N GLU A 182 1.72 -2.94 -14.92
CA GLU A 182 2.98 -2.80 -15.66
C GLU A 182 2.75 -2.99 -17.17
N ARG A 183 1.89 -3.92 -17.57
CA ARG A 183 1.53 -4.13 -19.00
C ARG A 183 0.61 -3.04 -19.54
N LEU A 184 -0.26 -2.47 -18.70
CA LEU A 184 -1.14 -1.37 -19.07
C LEU A 184 -0.37 -0.06 -19.30
N TYR A 185 0.72 0.15 -18.55
CA TYR A 185 1.53 1.37 -18.59
C TYR A 185 3.02 1.04 -18.75
N PRO A 186 3.43 0.49 -19.90
CA PRO A 186 4.78 -0.08 -20.09
C PRO A 186 5.88 0.98 -20.19
N THR A 187 5.55 2.23 -20.49
CA THR A 187 6.51 3.33 -20.58
C THR A 187 7.02 3.77 -19.20
N CYS A 188 6.23 3.58 -18.14
CA CYS A 188 6.70 3.80 -16.78
C CYS A 188 7.29 2.52 -16.22
N ARG A 189 8.59 2.51 -15.90
CA ARG A 189 9.27 1.33 -15.33
C ARG A 189 9.20 1.26 -13.80
N HIS A 190 8.90 2.37 -13.14
CA HIS A 190 8.96 2.49 -11.68
C HIS A 190 7.58 2.25 -11.05
N SER A 191 7.53 1.42 -10.02
CA SER A 191 6.36 1.26 -9.15
C SER A 191 6.45 2.19 -7.95
N ILE A 192 5.31 2.61 -7.43
CA ILE A 192 5.25 3.38 -6.16
C ILE A 192 5.60 2.53 -4.92
N TYR A 193 5.75 1.21 -5.08
CA TYR A 193 6.13 0.30 -4.01
C TYR A 193 7.60 -0.13 -4.08
N ASP A 194 8.29 0.09 -5.20
CA ASP A 194 9.71 -0.26 -5.39
C ASP A 194 10.61 0.95 -5.14
N VAL A 195 10.38 1.64 -4.03
CA VAL A 195 11.18 2.78 -3.59
C VAL A 195 12.16 2.36 -2.49
N ASP A 196 13.41 2.15 -2.88
CA ASP A 196 14.52 1.89 -1.97
C ASP A 196 14.99 3.22 -1.35
N PHE A 197 14.73 3.39 -0.05
CA PHE A 197 15.24 4.48 0.78
C PHE A 197 15.96 3.92 1.99
#